data_AF-A0A0E3BCQ4-F1
#
_entry.id   AF-A0A0E3BCQ4-F1
#
_cell.length_a   1.000
_cell.length_b   1.000
_cell.length_c   1.000
_cell.angle_alpha   90.00
_cell.angle_beta   90.00
_cell.angle_gamma   90.00
#
_symmetry.space_group_name_H-M   'P 1'
#
loop_
_entity.id
_entity.type
_entity.pdbx_description
1 polymer ?
#
loop_
_entity_poly.entity_id
_entity_poly.type
_entity_poly.pdbx_seq_one_letter_code
_entity_poly.pdbx_strand_id
1 'polypeptide(L)'
;MNRWSHLQMLQRGGHISDLRRQVVFEMVPSVKFAGAARARPAIRYIADFVYLEKGIEVIEDVKGVETPEFKIKRHLMKALLGLDVTVVKK
;
A
#
# COMPACT_ATOMS: atom_id res chain seq x y z
N MET A 1 -17.09 0.51 14.08
CA MET A 1 -17.11 1.30 12.82
C MET A 1 -15.99 0.78 11.93
N ASN A 2 -16.24 0.39 10.69
CA ASN A 2 -15.19 -0.10 9.79
C ASN A 2 -14.32 1.10 9.32
N ARG A 3 -13.00 0.94 9.19
CA ARG A 3 -12.06 2.00 8.78
C ARG A 3 -12.49 2.68 7.47
N TRP A 4 -13.06 1.91 6.55
CA TRP A 4 -13.63 2.43 5.31
C TRP A 4 -14.73 3.48 5.51
N SER A 5 -15.65 3.26 6.45
CA SER A 5 -16.72 4.23 6.75
C SER A 5 -16.15 5.50 7.36
N HIS A 6 -15.14 5.38 8.22
CA HIS A 6 -14.46 6.53 8.82
C HIS A 6 -13.76 7.38 7.75
N LEU A 7 -12.96 6.76 6.87
CA LEU A 7 -12.28 7.49 5.79
C LEU A 7 -13.27 8.19 4.85
N GLN A 8 -14.40 7.54 4.52
CA GLN A 8 -15.45 8.21 3.73
C GLN A 8 -16.05 9.43 4.43
N MET A 9 -16.23 9.39 5.75
CA MET A 9 -16.69 10.55 6.51
C MET A 9 -15.66 11.68 6.50
N LEU A 10 -14.37 11.36 6.67
CA LEU A 10 -13.28 12.34 6.57
C LEU A 10 -13.22 12.99 5.18
N GLN A 11 -13.43 12.20 4.12
CA GLN A 11 -13.48 12.73 2.76
C GLN A 11 -14.69 13.66 2.57
N ARG A 12 -15.86 13.27 3.05
CA ARG A 12 -17.07 14.13 3.00
C ARG A 12 -16.91 15.42 3.79
N GLY A 13 -16.16 15.38 4.90
CA GLY A 13 -15.83 16.55 5.70
C GLY A 13 -14.70 17.42 5.13
N GLY A 14 -14.08 17.02 4.00
CA GLY A 14 -12.98 17.76 3.37
C GLY A 14 -11.64 17.64 4.10
N HIS A 15 -11.50 16.73 5.06
CA HIS A 15 -10.23 16.49 5.75
C HIS A 15 -9.23 15.70 4.90
N ILE A 16 -9.74 14.82 4.06
CA ILE A 16 -8.96 14.06 3.08
C ILE A 16 -9.61 14.16 1.70
N SER A 17 -8.86 13.81 0.65
CA SER A 17 -9.35 13.77 -0.73
C SER A 17 -8.71 12.60 -1.50
N ASP A 18 -9.21 12.32 -2.71
CA ASP A 18 -8.73 11.23 -3.57
C ASP A 18 -8.66 9.86 -2.86
N LEU A 19 -9.68 9.54 -2.07
CA LEU A 19 -9.73 8.26 -1.34
C LEU A 19 -9.90 7.09 -2.30
N ARG A 20 -8.85 6.28 -2.42
CA ARG A 20 -8.77 5.07 -3.23
C ARG A 20 -8.58 3.84 -2.35
N ARG A 21 -8.97 2.68 -2.86
CA ARG A 21 -8.79 1.37 -2.20
C ARG A 21 -7.98 0.43 -3.06
N GLN A 22 -7.31 -0.54 -2.42
CA GLN A 22 -6.59 -1.62 -3.08
C GLN A 22 -5.62 -1.10 -4.13
N VAL A 23 -4.88 -0.04 -3.79
CA VAL A 23 -3.97 0.61 -4.72
C VAL A 23 -2.71 -0.23 -4.86
N VAL A 24 -2.38 -0.54 -6.11
CA VAL A 24 -1.27 -1.41 -6.46
C VAL A 24 -0.02 -0.58 -6.73
N PHE A 25 1.06 -0.90 -6.03
CA PHE A 25 2.39 -0.37 -6.26
C PHE A 25 3.30 -1.49 -6.73
N GLU A 26 3.87 -1.35 -7.92
CA GLU A 26 4.89 -2.28 -8.41
C GLU A 26 6.24 -1.93 -7.79
N MET A 27 6.77 -2.83 -6.96
CA MET A 27 8.04 -2.60 -6.26
C MET A 27 9.22 -3.12 -7.07
N VAL A 28 9.05 -4.28 -7.71
CA VAL A 28 10.10 -4.94 -8.50
C VAL A 28 9.46 -5.47 -9.79
N PRO A 29 10.02 -5.15 -10.97
CA PRO A 29 9.48 -5.64 -12.24
C PRO A 29 9.59 -7.16 -12.35
N SER A 30 8.91 -7.75 -13.33
CA SER A 30 9.05 -9.19 -13.62
C SER A 30 10.48 -9.52 -14.04
N VAL A 31 11.03 -10.60 -13.51
CA VAL A 31 12.41 -11.04 -13.80
C VAL A 31 12.42 -12.44 -14.38
N LYS A 32 13.26 -12.67 -15.41
CA LYS A 32 13.50 -14.00 -15.96
C LYS A 32 14.87 -14.49 -15.52
N PHE A 33 14.89 -15.53 -14.70
CA PHE A 33 16.14 -16.16 -14.25
C PHE A 33 16.80 -16.96 -15.38
N ALA A 34 18.12 -17.09 -15.32
CA ALA A 34 18.86 -17.97 -16.22
C ALA A 34 18.31 -19.40 -16.14
N GLY A 35 18.05 -20.02 -17.30
CA GLY A 35 17.47 -21.36 -17.38
C GLY A 35 15.97 -21.47 -17.10
N ALA A 36 15.28 -20.37 -16.74
CA ALA A 36 13.84 -20.41 -16.49
C ALA A 36 13.03 -20.37 -17.80
N ALA A 37 12.05 -21.27 -17.93
CA ALA A 37 11.13 -21.31 -19.07
C ALA A 37 10.22 -20.07 -19.16
N ARG A 38 9.86 -19.48 -18.01
CA ARG A 38 8.99 -18.30 -17.91
C ARG A 38 9.56 -17.29 -16.90
N ALA A 39 9.26 -16.01 -17.10
CA ALA A 39 9.58 -14.98 -16.13
C ALA A 39 8.77 -15.16 -14.84
N ARG A 40 9.37 -14.80 -13.70
CA ARG A 40 8.62 -14.61 -12.46
C ARG A 40 7.86 -13.28 -12.51
N PRO A 41 6.63 -13.24 -11.98
CA PRO A 41 5.83 -12.03 -12.01
C PRO A 41 6.46 -10.92 -11.16
N ALA A 42 6.09 -9.68 -11.46
CA ALA A 42 6.48 -8.52 -10.69
C ALA A 42 6.02 -8.64 -9.22
N ILE A 43 6.83 -8.14 -8.29
CA ILE A 43 6.47 -8.08 -6.88
C ILE A 43 5.70 -6.79 -6.65
N ARG A 44 4.46 -6.95 -6.19
CA ARG A 44 3.54 -5.83 -5.94
C ARG A 44 3.19 -5.70 -4.46
N TYR A 45 3.06 -4.45 -4.03
CA TYR A 45 2.40 -4.06 -2.80
C TYR A 45 0.98 -3.61 -3.14
N ILE A 46 0.00 -4.01 -2.33
CA ILE A 46 -1.39 -3.61 -2.51
C ILE A 46 -1.81 -2.98 -1.20
N ALA A 47 -1.95 -1.66 -1.19
CA ALA A 47 -2.36 -0.90 -0.02
C ALA A 47 -3.88 -0.95 0.15
N ASP A 48 -4.36 -1.01 1.39
CA ASP A 48 -5.80 -1.02 1.65
C ASP A 48 -6.44 0.32 1.25
N PHE A 49 -5.79 1.43 1.61
CA PHE A 49 -6.24 2.78 1.32
C PHE A 49 -5.10 3.69 0.87
N VAL A 50 -5.39 4.59 -0.05
CA VAL A 50 -4.52 5.71 -0.41
C VAL A 50 -5.39 6.95 -0.50
N TYR A 51 -4.93 8.06 0.07
CA TYR A 51 -5.65 9.33 0.04
C TYR A 51 -4.70 10.50 0.24
N LEU A 52 -5.15 11.71 -0.08
CA LEU A 52 -4.44 12.94 0.23
C LEU A 52 -4.96 13.53 1.53
N GLU A 53 -4.08 13.78 2.48
CA GLU A 53 -4.35 14.53 3.71
C GLU A 53 -3.45 15.75 3.74
N LYS A 54 -4.05 16.96 3.79
CA LYS A 54 -3.30 18.24 3.74
C LYS A 54 -2.33 18.33 2.55
N GLY A 55 -2.70 17.73 1.42
CA GLY A 55 -1.89 17.70 0.18
C GLY A 55 -0.77 16.65 0.17
N ILE A 56 -0.64 15.83 1.21
CA ILE A 56 0.35 14.75 1.29
C ILE A 56 -0.33 13.42 1.03
N GLU A 57 0.24 12.59 0.16
CA GLU A 57 -0.26 11.23 -0.07
C GLU A 57 0.03 10.35 1.15
N VAL A 58 -1.03 9.76 1.68
CA VAL A 58 -1.00 8.81 2.78
C VAL A 58 -1.35 7.44 2.23
N ILE A 59 -0.45 6.49 2.41
CA ILE A 59 -0.66 5.07 2.11
C ILE A 59 -0.94 4.37 3.43
N GLU A 60 -2.14 3.81 3.57
CA GLU A 60 -2.59 3.17 4.79
C GLU A 60 -2.94 1.70 4.56
N ASP A 61 -2.50 0.87 5.51
CA ASP A 61 -2.77 -0.56 5.52
C ASP A 61 -3.26 -1.00 6.91
N VAL A 62 -4.41 -1.69 6.94
CA VAL A 62 -5.07 -2.15 8.17
C VAL A 62 -4.65 -3.60 8.46
N LYS A 63 -3.86 -3.81 9.50
CA LYS A 63 -3.37 -5.13 9.91
C LYS A 63 -3.75 -5.49 11.34
N GLY A 64 -4.24 -6.71 11.53
CA GLY A 64 -4.28 -7.34 12.85
C GLY A 64 -2.89 -7.81 13.30
N VAL A 65 -2.20 -8.55 12.43
CA VAL A 65 -0.85 -9.09 12.66
C VAL A 65 0.05 -8.70 11.49
N GLU A 66 1.25 -8.25 11.79
CA GLU A 66 2.26 -7.92 10.78
C GLU A 66 3.09 -9.16 10.46
N THR A 67 2.80 -9.81 9.33
CA THR A 67 3.55 -10.98 8.86
C THR A 67 4.97 -10.58 8.42
N PRO A 68 5.94 -11.52 8.43
CA PRO A 68 7.29 -11.25 7.91
C PRO A 68 7.27 -10.75 6.46
N GLU A 69 6.38 -11.29 5.63
CA GLU A 69 6.19 -10.88 4.23
C GLU A 69 5.74 -9.42 4.12
N PHE A 70 4.80 -9.00 4.98
CA PHE A 70 4.36 -7.61 5.05
C PHE A 70 5.52 -6.68 5.42
N LYS A 71 6.31 -7.05 6.44
CA LYS A 71 7.45 -6.25 6.90
C LYS A 71 8.49 -6.07 5.78
N ILE A 72 8.80 -7.13 5.05
CA ILE A 72 9.70 -7.07 3.90
C ILE A 72 9.13 -6.17 2.80
N LYS A 73 7.87 -6.35 2.41
CA LYS A 73 7.27 -5.50 1.38
C LYS A 73 7.19 -4.03 1.79
N ARG A 74 6.87 -3.73 3.06
CA ARG A 74 6.89 -2.37 3.59
C ARG A 74 8.29 -1.75 3.54
N HIS A 75 9.32 -2.53 3.86
CA HIS A 75 10.70 -2.09 3.72
C HIS A 75 11.05 -1.80 2.25
N LEU A 76 10.62 -2.66 1.32
CA LEU A 76 10.84 -2.47 -0.12
C LEU A 76 10.09 -1.24 -0.68
N MET A 77 8.88 -0.96 -0.21
CA MET A 77 8.15 0.27 -0.55
C MET A 77 8.99 1.52 -0.24
N LYS A 78 9.60 1.56 0.95
CA LYS A 78 10.45 2.68 1.34
C LYS A 78 11.76 2.71 0.56
N ALA A 79 12.45 1.57 0.46
CA ALA A 79 13.78 1.49 -0.14
C ALA A 79 13.78 1.73 -1.65
N LEU A 80 12.75 1.26 -2.37
CA LEU A 80 12.70 1.31 -3.84
C LEU A 80 11.86 2.48 -4.37
N LEU A 81 10.77 2.82 -3.69
CA LEU A 81 9.83 3.86 -4.16
C LEU A 81 9.87 5.13 -3.31
N GLY A 82 10.59 5.14 -2.18
CA GLY A 82 10.62 6.27 -1.25
C GLY A 82 9.34 6.45 -0.43
N LEU A 83 8.35 5.57 -0.60
CA LEU A 83 7.00 5.68 -0.05
C LEU A 83 6.91 5.07 1.35
N ASP A 84 6.31 5.80 2.29
CA ASP A 84 6.02 5.33 3.64
C ASP A 84 4.62 4.72 3.71
N VAL A 85 4.48 3.64 4.49
CA VAL A 85 3.18 3.01 4.74
C VAL A 85 2.81 3.08 6.21
N THR A 86 1.68 3.72 6.48
CA THR A 86 1.06 3.82 7.81
C THR A 86 0.31 2.53 8.12
N VAL A 87 0.65 1.89 9.24
CA VAL A 87 -0.01 0.67 9.72
C VAL A 87 -1.07 1.03 10.75
N VAL A 88 -2.32 0.68 10.46
CA VAL A 88 -3.43 0.83 11.41
C VAL A 88 -3.79 -0.55 11.98
N LYS A 89 -3.90 -0.66 13.30
CA LYS A 89 -4.33 -1.92 13.94
C LYS A 89 -5.84 -2.10 13.78
N LYS A 90 -6.25 -3.31 13.43
CA LYS A 90 -7.66 -3.71 13.31
C LYS A 90 -8.34 -3.79 14.67
#